data_AF-A0A2A5JV61-F1
#
_entry.id   AF-A0A2A5JV61-F1
#
_cell.length_a   1.000
_cell.length_b   1.000
_cell.length_c   1.000
_cell.angle_alpha   90.00
_cell.angle_beta   90.00
_cell.angle_gamma   90.00
#
_symmetry.space_group_name_H-M   'P 1'
#
loop_
_entity.id
_entity.type
_entity.pdbx_description
1 polymer ?
#
loop_
_entity_poly.entity_id
_entity_poly.type
_entity_poly.pdbx_seq_one_letter_code
_entity_poly.pdbx_strand_id
1 'polypeptide(L)'
;MLEVVNAKIVLLVISITSSVLALVCLRFVFVLGKKLQQQQAKVVQLSEASQGSEQQIAILRSEVAELRASIMSIGKRVVTTEQDLHELANQQAAQKYDDPDAKIYSRAVKMVELGADIEEVMRECELPRAEAELLMSLHNKSK
;
A
#
# COMPACT_ATOMS: atom_id res chain seq x y z
N MET A 1 40.47 -44.09 83.36
CA MET A 1 39.46 -43.00 83.30
C MET A 1 39.75 -41.99 82.19
N LEU A 2 41.00 -41.56 81.98
CA LEU A 2 41.35 -40.54 80.97
C LEU A 2 41.05 -40.95 79.51
N GLU A 3 41.31 -42.21 79.11
CA GLU A 3 41.01 -42.67 77.73
C GLU A 3 39.51 -42.70 77.40
N VAL A 4 38.69 -43.11 78.37
CA VAL A 4 37.22 -43.16 78.21
C VAL A 4 36.64 -41.75 78.08
N VAL A 5 37.23 -40.76 78.77
CA VAL A 5 36.85 -39.36 78.65
C VAL A 5 37.24 -38.81 77.26
N ASN A 6 38.44 -39.14 76.77
CA ASN A 6 38.90 -38.70 75.45
C ASN A 6 38.03 -39.27 74.31
N ALA A 7 37.64 -40.55 74.39
CA ALA A 7 36.76 -41.16 73.40
C ALA A 7 35.37 -40.51 73.33
N LYS A 8 34.79 -40.12 74.49
CA LYS A 8 33.51 -39.40 74.54
C LYS A 8 33.59 -38.00 73.93
N ILE A 9 34.70 -37.29 74.12
CA ILE A 9 34.93 -35.97 73.52
C ILE A 9 35.02 -36.08 72.00
N VAL A 10 35.75 -37.07 71.47
CA VAL A 10 35.86 -37.29 70.02
C VAL A 10 34.49 -37.57 69.37
N LEU A 11 33.65 -38.41 70.00
CA LEU A 11 32.29 -38.70 69.51
C LEU A 11 31.39 -37.45 69.49
N LEU A 12 31.49 -36.59 70.50
CA LEU A 12 30.74 -35.32 70.54
C LEU A 12 31.17 -34.39 69.41
N VAL A 13 32.47 -34.25 69.14
CA VAL A 13 32.99 -33.40 68.07
C VAL A 13 32.53 -33.89 66.68
N ILE A 14 32.54 -35.21 66.44
CA ILE A 14 32.05 -35.79 65.17
C ILE A 14 30.55 -35.54 64.98
N SER A 15 29.75 -35.69 66.05
CA SER A 15 28.31 -35.43 65.99
C SER A 15 28.00 -33.96 65.68
N ILE A 16 28.69 -33.03 66.35
CA ILE A 16 28.51 -31.59 66.13
C ILE A 16 28.92 -31.21 64.71
N THR A 17 30.08 -31.68 64.23
CA THR A 17 30.57 -31.36 62.88
C THR A 17 29.66 -31.92 61.78
N SER A 18 29.16 -33.15 61.94
CA SER A 18 28.18 -33.74 61.02
C SER A 18 26.87 -32.93 60.99
N SER A 19 26.37 -32.53 62.15
CA SER A 19 25.13 -31.75 62.28
C SER A 19 25.27 -30.35 61.67
N VAL A 20 26.42 -29.69 61.88
CA VAL A 20 26.72 -28.39 61.24
C VAL A 20 26.81 -28.54 59.73
N LEU A 21 27.49 -29.58 59.22
CA LEU A 21 27.60 -29.84 57.78
C LEU A 21 26.22 -30.07 57.15
N ALA A 22 25.36 -30.86 57.80
CA ALA A 22 23.99 -31.10 57.33
C ALA A 22 23.19 -29.80 57.21
N LEU A 23 23.29 -28.90 58.19
CA LEU A 23 22.61 -27.60 58.17
C LEU A 23 23.14 -26.70 57.05
N VAL A 24 24.45 -26.70 56.79
CA VAL A 24 25.06 -25.95 55.68
C VAL A 24 24.58 -26.48 54.34
N CYS A 25 24.57 -27.81 54.15
CA CYS A 25 24.05 -28.44 52.94
C CYS A 25 22.56 -28.11 52.72
N LEU A 26 21.73 -28.18 53.77
CA LEU A 26 20.31 -27.88 53.68
C LEU A 26 20.06 -26.41 53.33
N ARG A 27 20.83 -25.49 53.91
CA ARG A 27 20.79 -24.06 53.54
C ARG A 27 21.21 -23.85 52.08
N PHE A 28 22.24 -24.54 51.61
CA PHE A 28 22.72 -24.43 50.24
C PHE A 28 21.66 -24.91 49.23
N VAL A 29 21.04 -26.08 49.48
CA VAL A 29 19.95 -26.62 48.66
C VAL A 29 18.76 -25.66 48.63
N PHE A 30 18.38 -25.10 49.78
CA PHE A 30 17.27 -24.14 49.85
C PHE A 30 17.54 -22.86 49.03
N VAL A 31 18.76 -22.32 49.09
CA VAL A 31 19.15 -21.13 48.31
C VAL A 31 19.18 -21.43 46.82
N LEU A 32 19.71 -22.58 46.41
CA LEU A 32 19.69 -23.00 45.01
C LEU A 32 18.27 -23.19 44.49
N GLY A 33 17.40 -23.84 45.27
CA GLY A 33 15.98 -24.01 44.95
C GLY A 33 15.28 -22.67 44.74
N LYS A 34 15.49 -21.70 45.63
CA LYS A 34 14.93 -20.35 45.47
C LYS A 34 15.48 -19.61 44.26
N LYS A 35 16.78 -19.72 43.95
CA LYS A 35 17.36 -19.11 42.74
C LYS A 35 16.79 -19.73 41.46
N LEU A 36 16.62 -21.06 41.42
CA LEU A 36 16.02 -21.76 40.29
C LEU A 36 14.56 -21.33 40.07
N GLN A 37 13.77 -21.21 41.14
CA GLN A 37 12.39 -20.71 41.05
C GLN A 37 12.33 -19.28 40.52
N GLN A 38 13.20 -18.39 40.99
CA GLN A 38 13.27 -17.01 40.49
C GLN A 38 13.70 -16.95 39.01
N GLN A 39 14.62 -17.81 38.58
CA GLN A 39 15.01 -17.91 37.18
C GLN A 39 13.88 -18.44 36.30
N GLN A 40 13.15 -19.46 36.74
CA GLN A 40 11.99 -19.97 36.01
C GLN A 40 10.93 -18.88 35.83
N ALA A 41 10.63 -18.09 36.87
CA ALA A 41 9.67 -16.99 36.76
C ALA A 41 10.10 -15.94 35.71
N LYS A 42 11.40 -15.60 35.65
CA LYS A 42 11.92 -14.68 34.62
C LYS A 42 11.84 -15.26 33.21
N VAL A 43 12.13 -16.55 33.04
CA VAL A 43 12.03 -17.24 31.74
C VAL A 43 10.57 -17.24 31.26
N VAL A 44 9.61 -17.48 32.15
CA VAL A 44 8.17 -17.42 31.81
C VAL A 44 7.78 -16.00 31.38
N GLN A 45 8.16 -14.96 32.14
CA GLN A 45 7.86 -13.57 31.77
C GLN A 45 8.47 -13.17 30.42
N LEU A 46 9.73 -13.55 30.17
CA LEU A 46 10.40 -13.32 28.89
C LEU A 46 9.70 -14.07 27.75
N SER A 47 9.27 -15.30 27.99
CA SER A 47 8.54 -16.12 27.03
C SER A 47 7.18 -15.49 26.69
N GLU A 48 6.44 -15.02 27.69
CA GLU A 48 5.16 -14.33 27.50
C GLU A 48 5.33 -13.03 26.70
N ALA A 49 6.36 -12.24 27.03
CA ALA A 49 6.68 -11.02 26.29
C ALA A 49 7.07 -11.32 24.83
N SER A 50 7.85 -12.39 24.60
CA SER A 50 8.21 -12.85 23.26
C SER A 50 6.96 -13.28 22.48
N GLN A 51 6.07 -14.04 23.11
CA GLN A 51 4.82 -14.49 22.49
C GLN A 51 3.91 -13.31 22.12
N GLY A 52 3.80 -12.31 22.99
CA GLY A 52 3.05 -11.08 22.69
C GLY A 52 3.66 -10.27 21.53
N SER A 53 4.98 -10.28 21.38
CA SER A 53 5.64 -9.65 20.23
C SER A 53 5.39 -10.44 18.93
N GLU A 54 5.46 -11.77 18.97
CA GLU A 54 5.16 -12.61 17.81
C GLU A 54 3.72 -12.44 17.31
N GLN A 55 2.76 -12.33 18.23
CA GLN A 55 1.37 -12.04 17.88
C GLN A 55 1.23 -10.68 17.19
N GLN A 56 1.88 -9.63 17.69
CA GLN A 56 1.87 -8.32 17.05
C GLN A 56 2.51 -8.36 15.65
N ILE A 57 3.62 -9.09 15.48
CA ILE A 57 4.24 -9.29 14.17
C ILE A 57 3.30 -10.01 13.21
N ALA A 58 2.56 -11.02 13.68
CA ALA A 58 1.58 -11.73 12.85
C ALA A 58 0.45 -10.80 12.39
N ILE A 59 -0.08 -9.96 13.29
CA ILE A 59 -1.11 -8.96 12.97
C ILE A 59 -0.59 -7.96 11.93
N LEU A 60 0.57 -7.35 12.18
CA LEU A 60 1.19 -6.39 11.26
C LEU A 60 1.46 -7.01 9.88
N ARG A 61 1.87 -8.28 9.82
CA ARG A 61 2.04 -9.00 8.55
C ARG A 61 0.73 -9.16 7.80
N SER A 62 -0.38 -9.41 8.50
CA SER A 62 -1.72 -9.47 7.90
C SER A 62 -2.13 -8.10 7.35
N GLU A 63 -1.99 -7.04 8.14
CA GLU A 63 -2.31 -5.68 7.71
C GLU A 63 -1.50 -5.25 6.48
N VAL A 64 -0.19 -5.56 6.46
CA VAL A 64 0.66 -5.29 5.29
C VAL A 64 0.20 -6.07 4.05
N ALA A 65 -0.27 -7.32 4.21
CA ALA A 65 -0.80 -8.11 3.10
C ALA A 65 -2.09 -7.49 2.53
N GLU A 66 -2.98 -7.03 3.40
CA GLU A 66 -4.23 -6.34 3.01
C GLU A 66 -3.94 -5.00 2.31
N LEU A 67 -3.00 -4.22 2.82
CA LEU A 67 -2.55 -2.98 2.19
C LEU A 67 -1.96 -3.23 0.80
N ARG A 68 -1.13 -4.27 0.63
CA ARG A 68 -0.57 -4.63 -0.69
C ARG A 68 -1.67 -4.98 -1.69
N ALA A 69 -2.66 -5.78 -1.27
CA ALA A 69 -3.80 -6.12 -2.12
C ALA A 69 -4.61 -4.87 -2.51
N SER A 70 -4.83 -3.97 -1.54
CA SER A 70 -5.55 -2.72 -1.75
C SER A 70 -4.83 -1.79 -2.73
N ILE A 71 -3.52 -1.61 -2.56
CA ILE A 71 -2.67 -0.80 -3.44
C ILE A 71 -2.65 -1.38 -4.86
N MET A 72 -2.56 -2.70 -5.00
CA MET A 72 -2.62 -3.37 -6.31
C MET A 72 -3.93 -3.08 -7.04
N SER A 73 -5.05 -3.15 -6.33
CA SER A 73 -6.38 -2.82 -6.88
C SER A 73 -6.47 -1.36 -7.32
N ILE A 74 -5.97 -0.44 -6.50
CA ILE A 74 -5.88 0.98 -6.85
C ILE A 74 -5.01 1.18 -8.09
N GLY A 75 -3.83 0.55 -8.15
CA GLY A 75 -2.93 0.62 -9.30
C GLY A 75 -3.62 0.18 -10.60
N LYS A 76 -4.37 -0.92 -10.56
CA LYS A 76 -5.16 -1.38 -11.71
C LYS A 76 -6.19 -0.33 -12.15
N ARG A 77 -6.91 0.26 -11.19
CA ARG A 77 -7.91 1.29 -11.48
C ARG A 77 -7.28 2.54 -12.09
N VAL A 78 -6.11 2.97 -11.60
CA VAL A 78 -5.36 4.09 -12.18
C VAL A 78 -5.02 3.81 -13.63
N VAL A 79 -4.45 2.64 -13.93
CA VAL A 79 -4.12 2.25 -15.31
C VAL A 79 -5.36 2.25 -16.22
N THR A 80 -6.47 1.69 -15.74
CA THR A 80 -7.74 1.71 -16.50
C THR A 80 -8.23 3.14 -16.74
N THR A 81 -8.22 4.00 -15.71
CA THR A 81 -8.62 5.41 -15.86
C THR A 81 -7.70 6.19 -16.80
N GLU A 82 -6.39 5.93 -16.79
CA GLU A 82 -5.46 6.53 -17.77
C GLU A 82 -5.77 6.08 -19.19
N GLN A 83 -6.11 4.81 -19.40
CA GLN A 83 -6.55 4.28 -20.70
C GLN A 83 -7.85 4.94 -21.16
N ASP A 84 -8.85 5.03 -20.28
CA ASP A 84 -10.14 5.65 -20.57
C ASP A 84 -9.95 7.14 -20.95
N LEU A 85 -9.09 7.87 -20.22
CA LEU A 85 -8.76 9.26 -20.54
C LEU A 85 -8.08 9.40 -21.90
N HIS A 86 -7.15 8.51 -22.23
CA HIS A 86 -6.48 8.53 -23.52
C HIS A 86 -7.45 8.23 -24.67
N GLU A 87 -8.36 7.27 -24.49
CA GLU A 87 -9.39 6.97 -25.47
C GLU A 87 -10.35 8.14 -25.68
N LEU A 88 -10.80 8.76 -24.58
CA LEU A 88 -11.67 9.94 -24.66
C LEU A 88 -10.97 11.12 -25.35
N ALA A 89 -9.68 11.34 -25.08
CA ALA A 89 -8.90 12.37 -25.76
C ALA A 89 -8.81 12.11 -27.27
N ASN A 90 -8.63 10.85 -27.69
CA ASN A 90 -8.62 10.48 -29.10
C ASN A 90 -10.00 10.69 -29.76
N GLN A 91 -11.08 10.33 -29.09
CA GLN A 91 -12.44 10.57 -29.57
C GLN A 91 -12.72 12.07 -29.73
N GLN A 92 -12.31 12.90 -28.76
CA GLN A 92 -12.43 14.35 -28.86
C GLN A 92 -11.61 14.93 -30.02
N ALA A 93 -10.39 14.42 -30.25
CA ALA A 93 -9.58 14.83 -31.38
C ALA A 93 -10.25 14.48 -32.71
N ALA A 94 -10.79 13.25 -32.85
CA ALA A 94 -11.52 12.83 -34.04
C ALA A 94 -12.76 13.72 -34.29
N GLN A 95 -13.55 13.99 -33.26
CA GLN A 95 -14.74 14.84 -33.36
C GLN A 95 -14.42 16.30 -33.74
N LYS A 96 -13.24 16.80 -33.37
CA LYS A 96 -12.79 18.15 -33.77
C LYS A 96 -12.42 18.24 -35.26
N TYR A 97 -12.02 17.13 -35.89
CA TYR A 97 -11.70 17.08 -37.31
C TYR A 97 -12.90 16.71 -38.20
N ASP A 98 -13.90 16.03 -37.63
CA ASP A 98 -15.15 15.65 -38.31
C ASP A 98 -16.28 16.67 -38.08
N ASP A 99 -16.01 17.98 -38.19
CA ASP A 99 -17.09 18.96 -38.42
C ASP A 99 -17.43 18.93 -39.92
N PRO A 100 -18.49 18.20 -40.33
CA PRO A 100 -18.83 18.01 -41.74
C PRO A 100 -19.23 19.35 -42.37
N ASP A 101 -19.87 20.21 -41.58
CA ASP A 101 -20.35 21.50 -42.00
C ASP A 101 -19.17 22.42 -42.29
N ALA A 102 -18.13 22.43 -41.45
CA ALA A 102 -16.89 23.19 -41.72
C ALA A 102 -16.22 22.79 -43.05
N LYS A 103 -16.31 21.52 -43.44
CA LYS A 103 -15.76 21.02 -44.71
C LYS A 103 -16.59 21.48 -45.90
N ILE A 104 -17.92 21.46 -45.79
CA ILE A 104 -18.85 21.99 -46.81
C ILE A 104 -18.63 23.49 -47.00
N TYR A 105 -18.56 24.27 -45.91
CA TYR A 105 -18.32 25.71 -45.98
C TYR A 105 -16.95 26.05 -46.59
N SER A 106 -15.87 25.33 -46.20
CA SER A 106 -14.55 25.56 -46.78
C SER A 106 -14.47 25.23 -48.28
N ARG A 107 -15.24 24.24 -48.76
CA ARG A 107 -15.40 23.93 -50.19
C ARG A 107 -16.19 25.04 -50.90
N ALA A 108 -17.31 25.48 -50.33
CA ALA A 108 -18.14 26.55 -50.88
C ALA A 108 -17.36 27.86 -51.04
N VAL A 109 -16.56 28.25 -50.04
CA VAL A 109 -15.70 29.44 -50.09
C VAL A 109 -14.71 29.36 -51.25
N LYS A 110 -14.02 28.22 -51.45
CA LYS A 110 -13.10 28.04 -52.59
C LYS A 110 -13.81 28.14 -53.94
N MET A 111 -15.03 27.62 -54.06
CA MET A 111 -15.81 27.74 -55.30
C MET A 111 -16.17 29.20 -55.59
N VAL A 112 -16.56 29.96 -54.56
CA VAL A 112 -16.82 31.41 -54.69
C VAL A 112 -15.54 32.17 -55.08
N GLU A 113 -14.38 31.85 -54.50
CA GLU A 113 -13.09 32.44 -54.89
C GLU A 113 -12.71 32.17 -56.35
N LEU A 114 -13.07 30.99 -56.86
CA LEU A 114 -12.89 30.61 -58.27
C LEU A 114 -13.95 31.22 -59.21
N GLY A 115 -14.93 31.95 -58.66
CA GLY A 115 -15.96 32.66 -59.42
C GLY A 115 -17.19 31.83 -59.76
N ALA A 116 -17.45 30.73 -59.04
CA ALA A 116 -18.68 29.96 -59.20
C ALA A 116 -19.92 30.82 -58.91
N ASP A 117 -21.00 30.56 -59.65
CA ASP A 117 -22.27 31.26 -59.44
C ASP A 117 -23.03 30.73 -58.21
N ILE A 118 -24.04 31.47 -57.77
CA ILE A 118 -24.79 31.14 -56.56
C ILE A 118 -25.55 29.81 -56.65
N GLU A 119 -26.13 29.50 -57.80
CA GLU A 119 -26.88 28.26 -58.05
C GLU A 119 -25.93 27.05 -58.18
N GLU A 120 -24.71 27.27 -58.67
CA GLU A 120 -23.63 26.27 -58.68
C GLU A 120 -23.16 25.93 -57.26
N VAL A 121 -22.91 26.94 -56.42
CA VAL A 121 -22.52 26.75 -55.01
C VAL A 121 -23.63 26.06 -54.21
N MET A 122 -24.90 26.48 -54.39
CA MET A 122 -26.05 25.86 -53.74
C MET A 122 -26.19 24.38 -54.10
N ARG A 123 -25.99 24.02 -55.37
CA ARG A 123 -26.15 22.64 -55.86
C ARG A 123 -24.99 21.74 -55.46
N GLU A 124 -23.75 22.22 -55.56
CA GLU A 124 -22.55 21.41 -55.30
C GLU A 124 -22.19 21.28 -53.82
N CYS A 125 -22.56 22.27 -53.01
CA CYS A 125 -22.33 22.27 -51.57
C CYS A 125 -23.63 22.04 -50.77
N GLU A 126 -24.76 21.82 -51.44
CA GLU A 126 -26.08 21.59 -50.84
C GLU A 126 -26.50 22.68 -49.84
N LEU A 127 -26.02 23.92 -50.04
CA LEU A 127 -26.27 25.03 -49.15
C LEU A 127 -27.63 25.70 -49.44
N PRO A 128 -28.39 26.09 -48.42
CA PRO A 128 -29.55 26.97 -48.57
C PRO A 128 -29.15 28.28 -49.24
N ARG A 129 -30.06 28.83 -50.04
CA ARG A 129 -29.83 30.10 -50.75
C ARG A 129 -29.33 31.23 -49.85
N ALA A 130 -29.93 31.40 -48.67
CA ALA A 130 -29.53 32.45 -47.73
C ALA A 130 -28.07 32.32 -47.25
N GLU A 131 -27.56 31.10 -47.10
CA GLU A 131 -26.16 30.86 -46.70
C GLU A 131 -25.20 31.10 -47.87
N ALA A 132 -25.56 30.66 -49.08
CA ALA A 132 -24.78 30.95 -50.28
C ALA A 132 -24.71 32.47 -50.56
N GLU A 133 -25.83 33.18 -50.43
CA GLU A 133 -25.90 34.65 -50.56
C GLU A 133 -24.98 35.34 -49.54
N LEU A 134 -25.00 34.87 -48.28
CA LEU A 134 -24.13 35.39 -47.22
C LEU A 134 -22.65 35.20 -47.57
N LEU A 135 -22.23 33.99 -47.98
CA LEU A 135 -20.84 33.69 -48.35
C LEU A 135 -20.35 34.56 -49.51
N MET A 136 -21.16 34.73 -50.56
CA MET A 136 -20.83 35.59 -51.68
C MET A 136 -20.72 37.06 -51.27
N SER A 137 -21.61 37.55 -50.39
CA SER A 137 -21.57 38.92 -49.88
C SER A 137 -20.32 39.21 -49.04
N LEU A 138 -19.88 38.24 -48.23
CA LEU A 138 -18.65 38.34 -47.43
C LEU A 138 -17.41 38.36 -48.32
N HIS A 139 -17.33 37.51 -49.34
CA HIS A 139 -16.22 37.50 -50.29
C HIS A 139 -16.15 38.83 -51.08
N ASN A 140 -17.29 39.32 -51.58
CA ASN A 140 -17.36 40.58 -52.33
C ASN A 140 -17.01 41.80 -51.47
N LYS A 141 -17.23 41.75 -50.15
CA LYS A 141 -16.85 42.81 -49.22
C LYS A 141 -15.38 42.74 -48.78
N SER A 142 -14.72 41.60 -48.98
CA SER A 142 -13.30 41.38 -48.67
C SER A 142 -12.36 41.67 -49.85
N LYS A 143 -12.89 41.94 -51.04
CA LYS A 143 -12.18 42.52 -52.19
C LYS A 143 -12.14 44.04 -52.09
#